data_AF-A0A150S194-F1
#
_entry.id   AF-A0A150S194-F1
#
_cell.length_a   1.000
_cell.length_b   1.000
_cell.length_c   1.000
_cell.angle_alpha   90.00
_cell.angle_beta   90.00
_cell.angle_gamma   90.00
#
_symmetry.space_group_name_H-M   'P 1'
#
loop_
_entity.id
_entity.type
_entity.pdbx_description
1 polymer ?
#
loop_
_entity_poly.entity_id
_entity_poly.type
_entity_poly.pdbx_seq_one_letter_code
_entity_poly.pdbx_strand_id
1 'polypeptide(L)'
;MTKGNRMATTREVRSSQRQRRVRVYTAWHPVLVALLEHVLPEGWYQCISEFQLVREPLRVDIVILRRSRRGAPPRPRLLTSVVGELAEHTLVHFKGPTDELERDDARMLLAYALQYLVVAEIDDPGAVALRVLAPRLTPRFTEALRSLGCTLTPTGPGTQEGRLGVFPLRVVETVAANAREGEHLLYTVTPGMVADPGGIPALSPAEVAVFWALLEHVEQVRHPLPGQRKRHMKDEKRVVESFEQALARLVARLPPEQRLAGLAPEQVLQAYAPEQRLAGLAPEQRLAGLTEAQAVLALPDAMLRALSEEYLATLPRQTQAAIQKRLGAASGRQPARRRRTRGPSK
;
A
#
# COMPACT_ATOMS: atom_id res chain seq x y z
N MET A 1 -8.13 -0.18 -71.67
CA MET A 1 -6.74 0.32 -71.67
C MET A 1 -6.87 1.84 -71.79
N THR A 2 -6.42 2.70 -70.87
CA THR A 2 -5.17 2.71 -70.10
C THR A 2 -5.37 3.48 -68.80
N LYS A 3 -4.77 2.98 -67.71
CA LYS A 3 -4.86 3.46 -66.34
C LYS A 3 -4.11 4.80 -66.16
N GLY A 4 -4.78 5.81 -65.61
CA GLY A 4 -4.15 7.01 -65.06
C GLY A 4 -3.89 6.82 -63.56
N ASN A 5 -2.67 6.44 -63.21
CA ASN A 5 -2.21 6.20 -61.85
C ASN A 5 -1.85 7.55 -61.18
N ARG A 6 -2.74 8.12 -60.35
CA ARG A 6 -2.36 9.25 -59.48
C ARG A 6 -1.85 8.70 -58.15
N MET A 7 -0.54 8.82 -57.97
CA MET A 7 0.17 8.57 -56.73
C MET A 7 -0.45 9.38 -55.60
N ALA A 8 -1.04 8.68 -54.62
CA ALA A 8 -1.34 9.25 -53.32
C ALA A 8 -0.01 9.73 -52.72
N THR A 9 0.10 11.04 -52.53
CA THR A 9 1.30 11.68 -52.01
C THR A 9 1.47 11.29 -50.54
N THR A 10 2.69 10.88 -50.22
CA THR A 10 3.21 10.37 -48.94
C THR A 10 3.21 11.42 -47.80
N ARG A 11 2.28 12.37 -47.82
CA ARG A 11 2.24 13.55 -46.94
C ARG A 11 1.09 13.55 -45.93
N GLU A 12 0.11 12.66 -46.08
CA GLU A 12 -1.04 12.54 -45.18
C GLU A 12 -0.92 11.45 -44.09
N VAL A 13 0.15 10.66 -44.07
CA VAL A 13 0.38 9.61 -43.05
C VAL A 13 1.21 10.12 -41.85
N ARG A 14 1.66 11.39 -41.85
CA ARG A 14 2.49 11.97 -40.78
C ARG A 14 1.75 12.90 -39.80
N SER A 15 0.43 12.96 -39.85
CA SER A 15 -0.38 13.83 -38.99
C SER A 15 -1.10 13.12 -37.83
N SER A 16 -1.00 11.80 -37.72
CA SER A 16 -1.55 11.05 -36.58
C SER A 16 -0.45 10.77 -35.53
N GLN A 17 -0.74 11.11 -34.28
CA GLN A 17 0.09 10.92 -33.08
C GLN A 17 1.14 11.99 -32.74
N ARG A 18 0.75 13.26 -32.78
CA ARG A 18 1.19 14.18 -31.73
C ARG A 18 0.17 14.13 -30.60
N GLN A 19 0.07 12.98 -29.92
CA GLN A 19 -0.61 12.90 -28.63
C GLN A 19 0.06 13.93 -27.73
N ARG A 20 -0.67 14.98 -27.36
CA ARG A 20 -0.31 15.81 -26.21
C ARG A 20 -0.09 14.82 -25.06
N ARG A 21 1.17 14.60 -24.65
CA ARG A 21 1.51 13.86 -23.44
C ARG A 21 0.98 14.71 -22.27
N VAL A 22 -0.30 14.58 -21.97
CA VAL A 22 -0.84 15.01 -20.69
C VAL A 22 -0.15 14.12 -19.67
N ARG A 23 0.73 14.70 -18.85
CA ARG A 23 1.44 13.95 -17.81
C ARG A 23 0.37 13.46 -16.84
N VAL A 24 0.11 12.16 -16.83
CA VAL A 24 -0.88 11.53 -15.95
C VAL A 24 -0.23 11.37 -14.58
N TYR A 25 -0.83 11.94 -13.54
CA TYR A 25 -0.36 11.82 -12.16
C TYR A 25 -0.47 10.35 -11.71
N THR A 26 0.59 9.80 -11.11
CA THR A 26 0.58 8.39 -10.65
C THR A 26 0.51 8.33 -9.13
N ALA A 27 -0.20 7.33 -8.61
CA ALA A 27 -0.36 7.13 -7.18
C ALA A 27 0.91 6.72 -6.44
N TRP A 28 1.96 6.37 -7.18
CA TRP A 28 3.28 6.09 -6.64
C TRP A 28 4.04 7.35 -6.21
N HIS A 29 3.73 8.52 -6.78
CA HIS A 29 4.42 9.77 -6.40
C HIS A 29 4.12 10.18 -4.96
N PRO A 30 2.86 10.25 -4.48
CA PRO A 30 2.59 10.50 -3.06
C PRO A 30 3.22 9.49 -2.12
N VAL A 31 3.32 8.20 -2.52
CA VAL A 31 3.99 7.17 -1.69
C VAL A 31 5.46 7.52 -1.50
N LEU A 32 6.18 7.89 -2.56
CA LEU A 32 7.57 8.34 -2.45
C LEU A 32 7.68 9.64 -1.63
N VAL A 33 6.78 10.60 -1.83
CA VAL A 33 6.77 11.86 -1.07
C VAL A 33 6.61 11.59 0.42
N ALA A 34 5.62 10.78 0.80
CA ALA A 34 5.38 10.37 2.18
C ALA A 34 6.61 9.65 2.75
N LEU A 35 7.22 8.75 1.97
CA LEU A 35 8.46 8.08 2.37
C LEU A 35 9.58 9.08 2.68
N LEU A 36 9.81 10.06 1.80
CA LEU A 36 10.83 11.09 1.98
C LEU A 36 10.55 11.99 3.18
N GLU A 37 9.30 12.41 3.38
CA GLU A 37 8.91 13.26 4.51
C GLU A 37 9.22 12.61 5.87
N HIS A 38 9.15 11.29 5.97
CA HIS A 38 9.45 10.55 7.19
C HIS A 38 10.95 10.27 7.41
N VAL A 39 11.75 10.20 6.35
CA VAL A 39 13.19 9.90 6.47
C VAL A 39 14.08 11.15 6.45
N LEU A 40 13.57 12.27 5.93
CA LEU A 40 14.30 13.53 5.92
C LEU A 40 14.48 14.04 7.35
N PRO A 41 15.68 14.53 7.71
CA PRO A 41 15.91 15.13 9.02
C PRO A 41 14.92 16.24 9.37
N GLU A 42 14.18 16.05 10.46
CA GLU A 42 13.08 16.91 10.83
C GLU A 42 13.51 18.38 10.98
N GLY A 43 12.76 19.25 10.29
CA GLY A 43 12.98 20.69 10.31
C GLY A 43 14.25 21.16 9.59
N TRP A 44 15.08 20.27 9.04
CA TRP A 44 16.23 20.64 8.20
C TRP A 44 15.88 20.72 6.73
N TYR A 45 14.93 19.90 6.29
CA TYR A 45 14.51 19.87 4.89
C TYR A 45 13.00 20.00 4.76
N GLN A 46 12.57 20.47 3.59
CA GLN A 46 11.18 20.46 3.16
C GLN A 46 11.09 19.69 1.84
N CYS A 47 10.19 18.73 1.79
CA CYS A 47 9.82 18.02 0.57
C CYS A 47 8.68 18.77 -0.11
N ILE A 48 8.85 19.17 -1.37
CA ILE A 48 7.81 19.84 -2.17
C ILE A 48 7.52 18.97 -3.37
N SER A 49 6.32 18.40 -3.43
CA SER A 49 5.88 17.60 -4.57
C SER A 49 5.32 18.49 -5.69
N GLU A 50 5.47 18.01 -6.93
CA GLU A 50 4.93 18.64 -8.14
C GLU A 50 5.34 20.12 -8.34
N PHE A 51 6.59 20.48 -8.01
CA PHE A 51 7.07 21.86 -8.08
C PHE A 51 6.92 22.44 -9.49
N GLN A 52 6.20 23.56 -9.58
CA GLN A 52 5.85 24.20 -10.85
C GLN A 52 6.98 25.10 -11.35
N LEU A 53 7.49 24.82 -12.55
CA LEU A 53 8.61 25.55 -13.16
C LEU A 53 8.19 26.70 -14.08
N VAL A 54 6.96 26.66 -14.59
CA VAL A 54 6.39 27.69 -15.48
C VAL A 54 4.89 27.76 -15.25
N ARG A 55 4.22 28.83 -15.72
CA ARG A 55 2.76 29.01 -15.56
C ARG A 55 1.93 27.80 -16.04
N GLU A 56 2.42 26.97 -16.97
CA GLU A 56 2.02 25.57 -17.27
C GLU A 56 2.94 25.01 -18.40
N PRO A 57 3.20 23.68 -18.59
CA PRO A 57 2.90 22.50 -17.78
C PRO A 57 4.17 21.78 -17.22
N LEU A 58 5.36 22.40 -17.24
CA LEU A 58 6.59 21.75 -16.76
C LEU A 58 6.62 21.73 -15.22
N ARG A 59 6.79 20.53 -14.65
CA ARG A 59 6.86 20.29 -13.21
C ARG A 59 7.99 19.31 -12.89
N VAL A 60 8.71 19.57 -11.82
CA VAL A 60 9.60 18.56 -11.22
C VAL A 60 8.76 17.67 -10.32
N ASP A 61 9.09 16.37 -10.24
CA ASP A 61 8.32 15.45 -9.41
C ASP A 61 8.41 15.85 -7.94
N ILE A 62 9.63 16.09 -7.44
CA ILE A 62 9.89 16.52 -6.07
C ILE A 62 11.08 17.49 -6.04
N VAL A 63 10.99 18.52 -5.21
CA VAL A 63 12.11 19.36 -4.82
C VAL A 63 12.31 19.23 -3.31
N ILE A 64 13.50 18.83 -2.89
CA ILE A 64 13.91 18.81 -1.48
C ILE A 64 14.71 20.08 -1.22
N LEU A 65 14.20 20.94 -0.34
CA LEU A 65 14.79 22.22 0.02
C LEU A 65 15.41 22.17 1.41
N ARG A 66 16.66 22.61 1.53
CA ARG A 66 17.28 22.84 2.84
C ARG A 66 16.67 24.10 3.48
N ARG A 67 16.18 23.95 4.70
CA ARG A 67 15.69 25.06 5.52
C ARG A 67 16.88 25.86 6.06
N SER A 68 16.72 27.18 6.13
CA SER A 68 17.73 28.07 6.72
C SER A 68 17.87 27.78 8.21
N ARG A 69 18.88 26.97 8.55
CA ARG A 69 19.25 26.57 9.91
C ARG A 69 20.76 26.58 10.06
N ARG A 70 21.24 27.02 11.22
CA ARG A 70 22.66 26.98 11.56
C ARG A 70 23.13 25.53 11.77
N GLY A 71 24.30 25.21 11.23
CA GLY A 71 24.97 23.92 11.41
C GLY A 71 24.76 22.94 10.25
N ALA A 72 25.27 21.72 10.43
CA ALA A 72 25.11 20.63 9.49
C ALA A 72 23.88 19.77 9.87
N PRO A 73 23.07 19.33 8.88
CA PRO A 73 21.98 18.41 9.13
C PRO A 73 22.53 17.08 9.68
N PRO A 74 21.77 16.39 10.56
CA PRO A 74 22.19 15.07 11.02
C PRO A 74 22.22 14.10 9.84
N ARG A 75 23.13 13.12 9.90
CA ARG A 75 23.22 12.09 8.86
C ARG A 75 21.94 11.24 8.87
N PRO A 76 21.28 11.03 7.72
CA PRO A 76 20.12 10.16 7.64
C PRO A 76 20.51 8.72 7.95
N ARG A 77 19.60 7.98 8.60
CA ARG A 77 19.80 6.55 8.93
C ARG A 77 19.09 5.61 7.95
N LEU A 78 18.02 6.10 7.31
CA LEU A 78 17.25 5.36 6.32
C LEU A 78 17.37 6.07 4.97
N LEU A 79 17.26 5.29 3.90
CA LEU A 79 17.28 5.74 2.51
C LEU A 79 18.48 6.62 2.15
N THR A 80 19.65 6.31 2.70
CA THR A 80 20.90 7.04 2.47
C THR A 80 21.27 7.18 0.99
N SER A 81 20.88 6.21 0.15
CA SER A 81 21.06 6.27 -1.30
C SER A 81 20.32 7.46 -1.93
N VAL A 82 19.17 7.83 -1.37
CA VAL A 82 18.30 8.90 -1.84
C VAL A 82 18.57 10.22 -1.12
N VAL A 83 18.52 10.21 0.22
CA VAL A 83 18.56 11.41 1.07
C VAL A 83 19.94 11.71 1.66
N GLY A 84 20.94 10.87 1.39
CA GLY A 84 22.33 11.19 1.73
C GLY A 84 22.85 12.34 0.87
N GLU A 85 23.68 13.21 1.46
CA GLU A 85 24.41 14.27 0.73
C GLU A 85 23.51 15.16 -0.13
N LEU A 86 22.37 15.59 0.41
CA LEU A 86 21.49 16.55 -0.24
C LEU A 86 22.18 17.91 -0.35
N ALA A 87 21.99 18.58 -1.49
CA ALA A 87 22.37 19.97 -1.67
C ALA A 87 21.32 20.92 -1.04
N GLU A 88 21.55 22.23 -1.13
CA GLU A 88 20.57 23.22 -0.67
C GLU A 88 19.24 23.06 -1.41
N HIS A 89 19.32 22.72 -2.69
CA HIS A 89 18.18 22.34 -3.52
C HIS A 89 18.48 21.00 -4.19
N THR A 90 17.64 20.01 -3.95
CA THR A 90 17.75 18.71 -4.63
C THR A 90 16.50 18.42 -5.44
N LEU A 91 16.63 18.36 -6.75
CA LEU A 91 15.54 18.00 -7.66
C LEU A 91 15.52 16.49 -7.81
N VAL A 92 14.35 15.88 -7.61
CA VAL A 92 14.15 14.44 -7.75
C VAL A 92 13.23 14.19 -8.93
N HIS A 93 13.68 13.34 -9.85
CA HIS A 93 12.87 12.77 -10.92
C HIS A 93 12.59 11.30 -10.62
N PHE A 94 11.33 10.90 -10.68
CA PHE A 94 10.90 9.59 -10.21
C PHE A 94 10.16 8.80 -11.30
N LYS A 95 10.50 7.51 -11.40
CA LYS A 95 9.72 6.51 -12.13
C LYS A 95 9.21 5.47 -11.14
N GLY A 96 7.89 5.30 -11.12
CA GLY A 96 7.24 4.33 -10.25
C GLY A 96 7.36 2.89 -10.76
N PRO A 97 6.80 1.93 -10.00
CA PRO A 97 6.79 0.50 -10.32
C PRO A 97 6.33 0.10 -11.72
N THR A 98 5.50 0.93 -12.35
CA THR A 98 4.87 0.63 -13.64
C THR A 98 5.50 1.38 -14.81
N ASP A 99 6.57 2.13 -14.56
CA ASP A 99 7.21 3.01 -15.54
C ASP A 99 8.71 2.71 -15.65
N GLU A 100 9.28 3.03 -16.81
CA GLU A 100 10.71 2.88 -17.06
C GLU A 100 11.36 4.24 -17.34
N LEU A 101 12.68 4.31 -17.19
CA LEU A 101 13.46 5.46 -17.65
C LEU A 101 13.55 5.45 -19.17
N GLU A 102 13.11 6.55 -19.76
CA GLU A 102 13.10 6.83 -21.19
C GLU A 102 14.25 7.76 -21.58
N ARG A 103 14.61 7.76 -22.86
CA ARG A 103 15.65 8.65 -23.41
C ARG A 103 15.38 10.14 -23.10
N ASP A 104 14.10 10.54 -23.15
CA ASP A 104 13.69 11.93 -22.94
C ASP A 104 13.79 12.35 -21.47
N ASP A 105 13.78 11.44 -20.52
CA ASP A 105 13.86 11.78 -19.09
C ASP A 105 15.19 12.47 -18.75
N ALA A 106 16.29 12.08 -19.40
CA ALA A 106 17.59 12.73 -19.20
C ALA A 106 17.58 14.19 -19.67
N ARG A 107 16.93 14.46 -20.80
CA ARG A 107 16.80 15.81 -21.37
C ARG A 107 15.85 16.67 -20.53
N MET A 108 14.72 16.09 -20.12
CA MET A 108 13.76 16.76 -19.24
C MET A 108 14.42 17.12 -17.91
N LEU A 109 15.20 16.22 -17.31
CA LEU A 109 15.90 16.48 -16.06
C LEU A 109 16.86 17.67 -16.17
N LEU A 110 17.68 17.74 -17.24
CA LEU A 110 18.56 18.89 -17.46
C LEU A 110 17.76 20.17 -17.68
N ALA A 111 16.69 20.12 -18.47
CA ALA A 111 15.81 21.27 -18.70
C ALA A 111 15.15 21.75 -17.40
N TYR A 112 14.72 20.83 -16.53
CA TYR A 112 14.17 21.14 -15.22
C TYR A 112 15.19 21.83 -14.34
N ALA A 113 16.43 21.35 -14.29
CA ALA A 113 17.49 21.94 -13.48
C ALA A 113 17.78 23.39 -13.90
N LEU A 114 17.93 23.63 -15.21
CA LEU A 114 18.19 24.97 -15.75
C LEU A 114 17.02 25.92 -15.50
N GLN A 115 15.78 25.46 -15.72
CA GLN A 115 14.60 26.26 -15.46
C GLN A 115 14.42 26.57 -13.97
N TYR A 116 14.76 25.60 -13.11
CA TYR A 116 14.67 25.75 -11.66
C TYR A 116 15.59 26.85 -11.14
N LEU A 117 16.83 26.96 -11.66
CA LEU A 117 17.73 28.06 -11.31
C LEU A 117 17.08 29.43 -11.54
N VAL A 118 16.39 29.60 -12.67
CA VAL A 118 15.72 30.86 -13.02
C VAL A 118 14.54 31.13 -12.08
N VAL A 119 13.72 30.11 -11.81
CA VAL A 119 12.48 30.26 -11.02
C VAL A 119 12.77 30.47 -9.54
N ALA A 120 13.81 29.80 -9.02
CA ALA A 120 14.24 29.92 -7.64
C ALA A 120 15.27 31.04 -7.42
N GLU A 121 15.62 31.79 -8.47
CA GLU A 121 16.59 32.90 -8.43
C GLU A 121 17.94 32.48 -7.83
N ILE A 122 18.46 31.33 -8.27
CA ILE A 122 19.71 30.75 -7.77
C ILE A 122 20.85 31.09 -8.73
N ASP A 123 21.82 31.87 -8.23
CA ASP A 123 23.00 32.28 -9.00
C ASP A 123 24.08 31.19 -9.08
N ASP A 124 24.29 30.41 -8.00
CA ASP A 124 25.29 29.34 -7.96
C ASP A 124 24.64 27.98 -8.28
N PRO A 125 24.90 27.38 -9.47
CA PRO A 125 24.39 26.06 -9.81
C PRO A 125 24.91 24.94 -8.89
N GLY A 126 26.02 25.17 -8.17
CA GLY A 126 26.57 24.25 -7.19
C GLY A 126 25.65 24.00 -5.99
N ALA A 127 24.72 24.93 -5.71
CA ALA A 127 23.69 24.76 -4.68
C ALA A 127 22.59 23.76 -5.08
N VAL A 128 22.57 23.32 -6.34
CA VAL A 128 21.55 22.43 -6.91
C VAL A 128 22.11 21.06 -7.24
N ALA A 129 21.49 20.00 -6.73
CA ALA A 129 21.79 18.61 -7.06
C ALA A 129 20.59 17.89 -7.68
N LEU A 130 20.86 16.83 -8.43
CA LEU A 130 19.88 16.02 -9.13
C LEU A 130 19.85 14.59 -8.57
N ARG A 131 18.65 14.06 -8.38
CA ARG A 131 18.38 12.67 -8.05
C ARG A 131 17.44 12.07 -9.09
N VAL A 132 17.76 10.87 -9.54
CA VAL A 132 16.85 10.05 -10.35
C VAL A 132 16.56 8.78 -9.59
N LEU A 133 15.29 8.49 -9.34
CA LEU A 133 14.84 7.24 -8.73
C LEU A 133 14.03 6.48 -9.76
N ALA A 134 14.40 5.23 -10.02
CA ALA A 134 13.67 4.38 -10.93
C ALA A 134 13.83 2.91 -10.55
N PRO A 135 13.00 1.99 -11.07
CA PRO A 135 13.19 0.56 -10.86
C PRO A 135 14.58 0.09 -11.29
N ARG A 136 14.99 0.47 -12.49
CA ARG A 136 16.25 0.07 -13.13
C ARG A 136 16.75 1.17 -14.07
N LEU A 137 18.07 1.21 -14.27
CA LEU A 137 18.69 2.06 -15.26
C LEU A 137 18.55 1.43 -16.66
N THR A 138 18.01 2.17 -17.62
CA THR A 138 17.84 1.65 -18.98
C THR A 138 19.00 2.06 -19.88
N PRO A 139 19.41 1.22 -20.85
CA PRO A 139 20.47 1.57 -21.81
C PRO A 139 20.19 2.89 -22.55
N ARG A 140 18.93 3.09 -22.97
CA ARG A 140 18.47 4.30 -23.68
C ARG A 140 18.61 5.58 -22.87
N PHE A 141 18.41 5.53 -21.56
CA PHE A 141 18.59 6.67 -20.66
C PHE A 141 20.08 6.94 -20.44
N THR A 142 20.89 5.88 -20.22
CA THR A 142 22.34 6.02 -20.07
C THR A 142 23.00 6.59 -21.33
N GLU A 143 22.59 6.15 -22.52
CA GLU A 143 23.02 6.74 -23.78
C GLU A 143 22.64 8.22 -23.91
N ALA A 144 21.44 8.58 -23.46
CA ALA A 144 21.02 9.98 -23.43
C ALA A 144 21.91 10.82 -22.50
N LEU A 145 22.20 10.34 -21.29
CA LEU A 145 23.12 11.01 -20.37
C LEU A 145 24.50 11.19 -21.00
N ARG A 146 25.06 10.14 -21.64
CA ARG A 146 26.34 10.26 -22.35
C ARG A 146 26.30 11.29 -23.45
N SER A 147 25.22 11.35 -24.23
CA SER A 147 25.05 12.37 -25.28
C SER A 147 24.95 13.80 -24.72
N LEU A 148 24.63 13.94 -23.43
CA LEU A 148 24.62 15.22 -22.69
C LEU A 148 25.92 15.44 -21.90
N GLY A 149 26.96 14.66 -22.15
CA GLY A 149 28.27 14.77 -21.49
C GLY A 149 28.32 14.17 -20.08
N CYS A 150 27.29 13.43 -19.66
CA CYS A 150 27.24 12.79 -18.34
C CYS A 150 27.65 11.32 -18.43
N THR A 151 28.75 10.96 -17.76
CA THR A 151 29.13 9.58 -17.49
C THR A 151 28.79 9.23 -16.05
N LEU A 152 28.12 8.09 -15.86
CA LEU A 152 27.80 7.57 -14.54
C LEU A 152 28.90 6.59 -14.07
N THR A 153 29.31 6.74 -12.82
CA THR A 153 30.23 5.85 -12.11
C THR A 153 29.48 5.15 -10.97
N PRO A 154 29.53 3.81 -10.86
CA PRO A 154 28.94 3.12 -9.73
C PRO A 154 29.57 3.55 -8.40
N THR A 155 28.75 3.87 -7.41
CA THR A 155 29.21 4.23 -6.05
C THR A 155 28.69 3.28 -4.97
N GLY A 156 27.77 2.38 -5.31
CA GLY A 156 27.30 1.31 -4.44
C GLY A 156 26.23 0.46 -5.13
N PRO A 157 25.70 -0.57 -4.45
CA PRO A 157 24.64 -1.39 -5.00
C PRO A 157 23.43 -0.53 -5.36
N GLY A 158 23.06 -0.54 -6.64
CA GLY A 158 21.96 0.25 -7.20
C GLY A 158 22.16 1.76 -7.17
N THR A 159 23.39 2.27 -6.94
CA THR A 159 23.68 3.71 -6.89
C THR A 159 24.80 4.06 -7.84
N GLN A 160 24.57 5.08 -8.66
CA GLN A 160 25.55 5.60 -9.62
C GLN A 160 25.57 7.12 -9.55
N GLU A 161 26.74 7.72 -9.74
CA GLU A 161 26.94 9.17 -9.66
C GLU A 161 27.60 9.72 -10.91
N GLY A 162 27.37 10.99 -11.20
CA GLY A 162 27.98 11.70 -12.30
C GLY A 162 27.67 13.19 -12.22
N ARG A 163 27.87 13.90 -13.34
CA ARG A 163 27.45 15.29 -13.49
C ARG A 163 26.68 15.46 -14.78
N LEU A 164 25.48 16.02 -14.68
CA LEU A 164 24.67 16.39 -15.83
C LEU A 164 24.78 17.89 -16.05
N GLY A 165 25.63 18.30 -16.99
CA GLY A 165 26.07 19.68 -17.09
C GLY A 165 26.85 20.10 -15.84
N VAL A 166 26.40 21.17 -15.19
CA VAL A 166 27.04 21.69 -13.96
C VAL A 166 26.52 21.03 -12.67
N PHE A 167 25.46 20.23 -12.77
CA PHE A 167 24.77 19.69 -11.60
C PHE A 167 25.29 18.30 -11.21
N PRO A 168 25.63 18.06 -9.93
CA PRO A 168 25.83 16.71 -9.42
C PRO A 168 24.58 15.87 -9.64
N LEU A 169 24.76 14.64 -10.16
CA LEU A 169 23.68 13.69 -10.41
C LEU A 169 23.95 12.39 -9.65
N ARG A 170 22.94 11.89 -8.94
CA ARG A 170 22.91 10.48 -8.50
C ARG A 170 21.68 9.80 -9.05
N VAL A 171 21.87 8.59 -9.53
CA VAL A 171 20.82 7.70 -10.01
C VAL A 171 20.73 6.52 -9.06
N VAL A 172 19.51 6.24 -8.60
CA VAL A 172 19.18 5.17 -7.67
C VAL A 172 18.24 4.19 -8.35
N GLU A 173 18.74 2.97 -8.58
CA GLU A 173 17.98 1.82 -9.04
C GLU A 173 17.32 1.16 -7.84
N THR A 174 16.07 1.53 -7.57
CA THR A 174 15.30 1.11 -6.38
C THR A 174 15.23 -0.41 -6.22
N VAL A 175 15.22 -1.19 -7.32
CA VAL A 175 15.24 -2.66 -7.25
C VAL A 175 16.55 -3.20 -6.67
N ALA A 176 17.68 -2.60 -7.02
CA ALA A 176 18.99 -3.03 -6.54
C ALA A 176 19.32 -2.42 -5.17
N ALA A 177 18.90 -1.17 -4.92
CA ALA A 177 19.18 -0.48 -3.67
C ALA A 177 18.41 -1.06 -2.47
N ASN A 178 17.18 -1.57 -2.67
CA ASN A 178 16.33 -2.02 -1.56
C ASN A 178 16.86 -3.25 -0.78
N ALA A 179 17.90 -3.94 -1.28
CA ALA A 179 18.50 -5.06 -0.57
C ALA A 179 19.49 -4.63 0.53
N ARG A 180 19.79 -3.33 0.63
CA ARG A 180 20.73 -2.78 1.61
C ARG A 180 20.01 -2.46 2.91
N GLU A 181 20.74 -2.61 4.01
CA GLU A 181 20.26 -2.18 5.33
C GLU A 181 19.86 -0.69 5.31
N GLY A 182 18.68 -0.39 5.84
CA GLY A 182 18.10 0.95 5.86
C GLY A 182 17.50 1.41 4.53
N GLU A 183 17.53 0.59 3.48
CA GLU A 183 16.97 0.89 2.15
C GLU A 183 15.74 0.01 1.81
N HIS A 184 15.32 -0.91 2.69
CA HIS A 184 14.30 -1.91 2.38
C HIS A 184 12.95 -1.30 1.97
N LEU A 185 12.64 -0.11 2.50
CA LEU A 185 11.40 0.61 2.14
C LEU A 185 11.36 1.09 0.69
N LEU A 186 12.50 1.16 -0.01
CA LEU A 186 12.48 1.38 -1.47
C LEU A 186 11.73 0.28 -2.19
N TYR A 187 11.62 -0.93 -1.62
CA TYR A 187 10.81 -2.01 -2.18
C TYR A 187 9.39 -1.57 -2.49
N THR A 188 8.78 -0.73 -1.62
CA THR A 188 7.39 -0.23 -1.74
C THR A 188 7.13 0.59 -3.01
N VAL A 189 8.20 1.05 -3.67
CA VAL A 189 8.14 1.82 -4.93
C VAL A 189 8.82 1.08 -6.09
N THR A 190 9.00 -0.24 -5.97
CA THR A 190 9.52 -1.10 -7.05
C THR A 190 8.41 -1.90 -7.75
N PRO A 191 8.66 -2.44 -8.96
CA PRO A 191 7.79 -3.42 -9.59
C PRO A 191 7.52 -4.65 -8.70
N GLY A 192 8.44 -4.98 -7.78
CA GLY A 192 8.27 -6.04 -6.79
C GLY A 192 7.05 -5.83 -5.92
N MET A 193 6.80 -4.61 -5.45
CA MET A 193 5.60 -4.28 -4.66
C MET A 193 4.28 -4.56 -5.39
N VAL A 194 4.30 -4.51 -6.73
CA VAL A 194 3.12 -4.81 -7.55
C VAL A 194 3.00 -6.31 -7.83
N ALA A 195 4.12 -6.97 -8.15
CA ALA A 195 4.14 -8.37 -8.54
C ALA A 195 4.06 -9.33 -7.34
N ASP A 196 4.71 -8.97 -6.23
CA ASP A 196 4.75 -9.71 -4.97
C ASP A 196 4.77 -8.71 -3.81
N PRO A 197 3.62 -8.12 -3.43
CA PRO A 197 3.57 -7.18 -2.31
C PRO A 197 4.05 -7.80 -0.99
N GLY A 198 3.96 -9.14 -0.87
CA GLY A 198 4.47 -9.91 0.25
C GLY A 198 5.98 -10.15 0.20
N GLY A 199 6.70 -9.69 -0.82
CA GLY A 199 8.14 -9.85 -0.99
C GLY A 199 8.97 -8.77 -0.30
N ILE A 200 8.33 -7.85 0.44
CA ILE A 200 9.04 -6.84 1.23
C ILE A 200 10.02 -7.53 2.21
N PRO A 201 11.28 -7.07 2.29
CA PRO A 201 12.26 -7.65 3.21
C PRO A 201 11.83 -7.54 4.68
N ALA A 202 12.54 -8.23 5.57
CA ALA A 202 12.36 -8.03 7.00
C ALA A 202 12.76 -6.59 7.36
N LEU A 203 11.80 -5.82 7.87
CA LEU A 203 12.01 -4.43 8.22
C LEU A 203 12.57 -4.30 9.65
N SER A 204 13.54 -3.41 9.84
CA SER A 204 13.99 -2.99 11.16
C SER A 204 12.89 -2.22 11.91
N PRO A 205 12.96 -2.06 13.25
CA PRO A 205 11.95 -1.28 13.99
C PRO A 205 11.77 0.16 13.46
N ALA A 206 12.86 0.79 13.01
CA ALA A 206 12.80 2.12 12.41
C ALA A 206 12.08 2.11 11.05
N GLU A 207 12.31 1.10 10.23
CA GLU A 207 11.62 0.95 8.94
C GLU A 207 10.14 0.58 9.11
N VAL A 208 9.80 -0.22 10.13
CA VAL A 208 8.42 -0.54 10.48
C VAL A 208 7.63 0.73 10.82
N ALA A 209 8.20 1.63 11.61
CA ALA A 209 7.54 2.89 11.95
C ALA A 209 7.21 3.73 10.71
N VAL A 210 8.14 3.82 9.76
CA VAL A 210 7.91 4.52 8.49
C VAL A 210 6.90 3.77 7.61
N PHE A 211 6.96 2.43 7.56
CA PHE A 211 6.00 1.63 6.80
C PHE A 211 4.56 1.83 7.27
N TRP A 212 4.34 1.94 8.59
CA TRP A 212 3.03 2.28 9.14
C TRP A 212 2.53 3.65 8.69
N ALA A 213 3.42 4.66 8.68
CA ALA A 213 3.06 5.98 8.19
C ALA A 213 2.73 5.98 6.68
N LEU A 214 3.37 5.11 5.89
CA LEU A 214 3.00 4.90 4.48
C LEU A 214 1.61 4.31 4.35
N LEU A 215 1.25 3.32 5.17
CA LEU A 215 -0.08 2.72 5.17
C LEU A 215 -1.16 3.77 5.45
N GLU A 216 -0.93 4.66 6.44
CA GLU A 216 -1.84 5.78 6.71
C GLU A 216 -2.00 6.71 5.51
N HIS A 217 -0.92 7.02 4.80
CA HIS A 217 -0.98 7.82 3.57
C HIS A 217 -1.74 7.13 2.45
N VAL A 218 -1.57 5.83 2.27
CA VAL A 218 -2.31 5.05 1.26
C VAL A 218 -3.81 5.01 1.59
N GLU A 219 -4.17 4.92 2.86
CA GLU A 219 -5.56 5.03 3.30
C GLU A 219 -6.15 6.42 3.03
N GLN A 220 -5.37 7.50 3.17
CA GLN A 220 -5.83 8.84 2.79
C GLN A 220 -6.04 9.01 1.27
N VAL A 221 -5.26 8.31 0.45
CA VAL A 221 -5.48 8.27 -1.02
C VAL A 221 -6.82 7.59 -1.32
N ARG A 222 -7.14 6.50 -0.61
CA ARG A 222 -8.41 5.78 -0.73
C ARG A 222 -9.60 6.61 -0.22
N HIS A 223 -9.41 7.23 0.94
CA HIS A 223 -10.41 7.98 1.70
C HIS A 223 -9.88 9.38 2.05
N PRO A 224 -9.98 10.35 1.12
CA PRO A 224 -9.55 11.71 1.37
C PRO A 224 -10.27 12.33 2.58
N LEU A 225 -9.55 13.15 3.33
CA LEU A 225 -10.11 13.85 4.49
C LEU A 225 -11.28 14.77 4.08
N PRO A 226 -12.23 15.04 4.98
CA PRO A 226 -13.33 15.98 4.73
C PRO A 226 -12.81 17.32 4.19
N GLY A 227 -13.35 17.76 3.05
CA GLY A 227 -12.95 19.01 2.38
C GLY A 227 -11.82 18.86 1.35
N GLN A 228 -11.16 17.70 1.26
CA GLN A 228 -10.20 17.42 0.19
C GLN A 228 -10.89 16.83 -1.05
N ARG A 229 -10.54 17.36 -2.23
CA ARG A 229 -11.02 16.79 -3.50
C ARG A 229 -10.20 15.56 -3.87
N LYS A 230 -10.89 14.45 -4.15
CA LYS A 230 -10.26 13.25 -4.71
C LYS A 230 -9.63 13.59 -6.05
N ARG A 231 -8.31 13.44 -6.16
CA ARG A 231 -7.58 13.55 -7.43
C ARG A 231 -7.70 12.21 -8.15
N HIS A 232 -7.92 12.24 -9.46
CA HIS A 232 -7.84 11.03 -10.28
C HIS A 232 -6.38 10.73 -10.60
N MET A 233 -5.92 9.55 -10.19
CA MET A 233 -4.51 9.15 -10.27
C MET A 233 -4.37 7.82 -10.99
N LYS A 234 -3.40 7.71 -11.90
CA LYS A 234 -2.99 6.44 -12.49
C LYS A 234 -2.50 5.52 -11.38
N ASP A 235 -2.85 4.25 -11.48
CA ASP A 235 -2.45 3.18 -10.56
C ASP A 235 -2.95 3.32 -9.11
N GLU A 236 -3.92 4.22 -8.82
CA GLU A 236 -4.51 4.37 -7.46
C GLU A 236 -4.93 3.01 -6.87
N LYS A 237 -5.72 2.26 -7.63
CA LYS A 237 -6.18 0.93 -7.23
C LYS A 237 -5.02 -0.04 -6.97
N ARG A 238 -3.99 -0.02 -7.81
CA ARG A 238 -2.81 -0.90 -7.66
C ARG A 238 -2.02 -0.56 -6.40
N VAL A 239 -1.84 0.72 -6.09
CA VAL A 239 -1.17 1.15 -4.85
C VAL A 239 -1.92 0.63 -3.64
N VAL A 240 -3.24 0.86 -3.56
CA VAL A 240 -4.06 0.42 -2.43
C VAL A 240 -4.01 -1.11 -2.28
N GLU A 241 -4.27 -1.86 -3.35
CA GLU A 241 -4.26 -3.33 -3.31
C GLU A 241 -2.88 -3.89 -2.96
N SER A 242 -1.79 -3.31 -3.47
CA SER A 242 -0.44 -3.72 -3.12
C SER A 242 -0.15 -3.52 -1.63
N PHE A 243 -0.49 -2.36 -1.06
CA PHE A 243 -0.22 -2.11 0.35
C PHE A 243 -1.11 -2.94 1.29
N GLU A 244 -2.38 -3.16 0.96
CA GLU A 244 -3.26 -4.08 1.70
C GLU A 244 -2.69 -5.50 1.71
N GLN A 245 -2.27 -6.00 0.54
CA GLN A 245 -1.66 -7.33 0.44
C GLN A 245 -0.32 -7.42 1.17
N ALA A 246 0.52 -6.38 1.09
CA ALA A 246 1.78 -6.32 1.81
C ALA A 246 1.55 -6.38 3.33
N LEU A 247 0.60 -5.61 3.86
CA LEU A 247 0.22 -5.65 5.27
C LEU A 247 -0.30 -7.04 5.66
N ALA A 248 -1.23 -7.61 4.89
CA ALA A 248 -1.77 -8.95 5.18
C ALA A 248 -0.67 -10.02 5.20
N ARG A 249 0.29 -9.96 4.27
CA ARG A 249 1.43 -10.88 4.19
C ARG A 249 2.41 -10.68 5.34
N LEU A 250 2.69 -9.43 5.71
CA LEU A 250 3.55 -9.11 6.87
C LEU A 250 2.93 -9.63 8.17
N VAL A 251 1.63 -9.41 8.39
CA VAL A 251 0.90 -9.95 9.54
C VAL A 251 0.94 -11.48 9.51
N ALA A 252 0.75 -12.12 8.35
CA ALA A 252 0.80 -13.58 8.22
C ALA A 252 2.17 -14.20 8.54
N ARG A 253 3.27 -13.44 8.51
CA ARG A 253 4.60 -13.91 8.92
C ARG A 253 4.75 -13.98 10.45
N LEU A 254 3.90 -13.30 11.20
CA LEU A 254 3.94 -13.31 12.66
C LEU A 254 3.36 -14.62 13.22
N PRO A 255 3.97 -15.20 14.26
CA PRO A 255 3.37 -16.30 15.02
C PRO A 255 1.93 -15.94 15.48
N PRO A 256 1.00 -16.91 15.55
CA PRO A 256 -0.36 -16.66 16.01
C PRO A 256 -0.42 -15.89 17.33
N GLU A 257 0.47 -16.20 18.27
CA GLU A 257 0.54 -15.58 19.60
C GLU A 257 0.84 -14.08 19.50
N GLN A 258 1.73 -13.68 18.59
CA GLN A 258 2.06 -12.27 18.35
C GLN A 258 0.95 -11.54 17.59
N ARG A 259 0.27 -12.21 16.65
CA ARG A 259 -0.87 -11.62 15.92
C ARG A 259 -2.04 -11.30 16.84
N LEU A 260 -2.25 -12.14 17.85
CA LEU A 260 -3.36 -11.99 18.81
C LEU A 260 -2.94 -11.22 20.07
N ALA A 261 -1.67 -10.82 20.19
CA ALA A 261 -1.19 -10.08 21.36
C ALA A 261 -1.98 -8.78 21.55
N GLY A 262 -2.46 -8.55 22.77
CA GLY A 262 -3.28 -7.39 23.12
C GLY A 262 -4.77 -7.54 22.83
N LEU A 263 -5.21 -8.64 22.21
CA LEU A 263 -6.64 -8.97 22.09
C LEU A 263 -7.09 -9.85 23.26
N ALA A 264 -8.26 -9.52 23.82
CA ALA A 264 -8.93 -10.41 24.77
C ALA A 264 -9.47 -11.65 24.04
N PRO A 265 -9.48 -12.85 24.67
CA PRO A 265 -10.00 -14.07 24.05
C PRO A 265 -11.41 -13.90 23.47
N GLU A 266 -12.28 -13.13 24.13
CA GLU A 266 -13.64 -12.86 23.69
C GLU A 266 -13.68 -12.10 22.35
N GLN A 267 -12.76 -11.15 22.15
CA GLN A 267 -12.66 -10.38 20.89
C GLN A 267 -12.24 -11.28 19.73
N VAL A 268 -11.32 -12.22 19.99
CA VAL A 268 -10.89 -13.20 19.00
C VAL A 268 -12.03 -14.15 18.64
N LEU A 269 -12.71 -14.69 19.66
CA LEU A 269 -13.82 -15.63 19.45
C LEU A 269 -15.03 -14.98 18.76
N GLN A 270 -15.28 -13.69 18.96
CA GLN A 270 -16.36 -12.95 18.29
C GLN A 270 -16.26 -12.98 16.77
N ALA A 271 -15.06 -13.10 16.19
CA ALA A 271 -14.86 -13.19 14.75
C ALA A 271 -15.34 -14.53 14.15
N TYR A 272 -15.58 -15.54 14.98
CA TYR A 272 -15.98 -16.89 14.56
C TYR A 272 -17.45 -17.18 14.87
N ALA A 273 -18.10 -17.96 14.01
CA ALA A 273 -19.43 -18.50 14.29
C ALA A 273 -19.36 -19.47 15.51
N PRO A 274 -20.43 -19.62 16.32
CA PRO A 274 -20.43 -20.50 17.49
C PRO A 274 -19.91 -21.92 17.23
N GLU A 275 -20.24 -22.49 16.07
CA GLU A 275 -19.82 -23.84 15.68
C GLU A 275 -18.31 -23.91 15.44
N GLN A 276 -17.71 -22.84 14.89
CA GLN A 276 -16.26 -22.75 14.64
C GLN A 276 -15.48 -22.56 15.93
N ARG A 277 -16.05 -21.87 16.93
CA ARG A 277 -15.42 -21.70 18.26
C ARG A 277 -15.24 -23.03 18.99
N LEU A 278 -16.16 -23.97 18.77
CA LEU A 278 -16.14 -25.30 19.39
C LEU A 278 -15.47 -26.35 18.49
N ALA A 279 -15.06 -25.99 17.27
CA ALA A 279 -14.40 -26.90 16.35
C ALA A 279 -13.03 -27.32 16.91
N GLY A 280 -12.70 -28.60 16.80
CA GLY A 280 -11.46 -29.16 17.37
C GLY A 280 -11.54 -29.51 18.87
N LEU A 281 -12.59 -29.10 19.59
CA LEU A 281 -12.84 -29.56 20.97
C LEU A 281 -13.58 -30.89 20.97
N ALA A 282 -13.10 -31.83 21.79
CA ALA A 282 -13.81 -33.07 22.13
C ALA A 282 -15.12 -32.76 22.88
N PRO A 283 -16.17 -33.60 22.79
CA PRO A 283 -17.44 -33.36 23.47
C PRO A 283 -17.31 -33.01 24.96
N GLU A 284 -16.39 -33.67 25.67
CA GLU A 284 -16.12 -33.45 27.08
C GLU A 284 -15.55 -32.04 27.34
N GLN A 285 -14.66 -31.57 26.46
CA GLN A 285 -14.06 -30.24 26.56
C GLN A 285 -15.07 -29.13 26.28
N ARG A 286 -16.10 -29.39 25.46
CA ARG A 286 -17.19 -28.41 25.21
C ARG A 286 -18.10 -28.23 26.42
N LEU A 287 -18.21 -29.25 27.25
CA LEU A 287 -19.00 -29.24 28.48
C LEU A 287 -18.16 -28.84 29.70
N ALA A 288 -16.83 -28.76 29.56
CA ALA A 288 -15.93 -28.36 30.63
C ALA A 288 -16.27 -26.94 31.13
N GLY A 289 -16.33 -26.78 32.46
CA GLY A 289 -16.70 -25.51 33.11
C GLY A 289 -18.20 -25.27 33.23
N LEU A 290 -19.06 -26.12 32.64
CA LEU A 290 -20.49 -26.11 32.95
C LEU A 290 -20.75 -26.81 34.28
N THR A 291 -21.64 -26.25 35.09
CA THR A 291 -22.23 -26.97 36.22
C THR A 291 -23.15 -28.07 35.71
N GLU A 292 -23.40 -29.09 36.53
CA GLU A 292 -24.33 -30.18 36.19
C GLU A 292 -25.69 -29.64 35.71
N ALA A 293 -26.23 -28.64 36.39
CA ALA A 293 -27.48 -27.98 36.02
C ALA A 293 -27.42 -27.31 34.62
N GLN A 294 -26.29 -26.73 34.24
CA GLN A 294 -26.09 -26.12 32.91
C GLN A 294 -25.92 -27.20 31.82
N ALA A 295 -25.22 -28.29 32.12
CA ALA A 295 -25.08 -29.42 31.20
C ALA A 295 -26.44 -30.10 30.93
N VAL A 296 -27.28 -30.27 31.96
CA VAL A 296 -28.66 -30.77 31.80
C VAL A 296 -29.46 -29.86 30.88
N LEU A 297 -29.34 -28.53 31.01
CA LEU A 297 -30.04 -27.59 30.12
C LEU A 297 -29.58 -27.67 28.65
N ALA A 298 -28.39 -28.19 28.38
CA ALA A 298 -27.90 -28.39 27.01
C ALA A 298 -28.47 -29.67 26.36
N LEU A 299 -29.12 -30.56 27.12
CA LEU A 299 -29.67 -31.81 26.59
C LEU A 299 -30.82 -31.56 25.58
N PRO A 300 -30.96 -32.44 24.57
CA PRO A 300 -32.15 -32.46 23.72
C PRO A 300 -33.42 -32.77 24.52
N ASP A 301 -34.57 -32.26 24.07
CA ASP A 301 -35.86 -32.44 24.75
C ASP A 301 -36.23 -33.91 24.99
N ALA A 302 -35.83 -34.82 24.09
CA ALA A 302 -36.06 -36.25 24.25
C ALA A 302 -35.31 -36.83 25.46
N MET A 303 -34.07 -36.40 25.69
CA MET A 303 -33.26 -36.82 26.83
C MET A 303 -33.76 -36.18 28.12
N LEU A 304 -34.17 -34.91 28.07
CA LEU A 304 -34.79 -34.23 29.22
C LEU A 304 -36.04 -34.95 29.72
N ARG A 305 -36.87 -35.49 28.81
CA ARG A 305 -38.06 -36.29 29.18
C ARG A 305 -37.74 -37.68 29.74
N ALA A 306 -36.53 -38.18 29.49
CA ALA A 306 -36.09 -39.48 29.99
C ALA A 306 -35.45 -39.39 31.39
N LEU A 307 -35.19 -38.18 31.90
CA LEU A 307 -34.71 -37.97 33.27
C LEU A 307 -35.84 -38.23 34.28
N SER A 308 -35.50 -38.82 35.42
CA SER A 308 -36.48 -39.07 36.49
C SER A 308 -36.90 -37.76 37.18
N GLU A 309 -38.15 -37.71 37.66
CA GLU A 309 -38.63 -36.55 38.43
C GLU A 309 -37.83 -36.33 39.71
N GLU A 310 -37.36 -37.41 40.34
CA GLU A 310 -36.52 -37.37 41.52
C GLU A 310 -35.17 -36.69 41.24
N TYR A 311 -34.53 -36.98 40.10
CA TYR A 311 -33.31 -36.29 39.67
C TYR A 311 -33.59 -34.82 39.33
N LEU A 312 -34.69 -34.52 38.62
CA LEU A 312 -35.04 -33.13 38.31
C LEU A 312 -35.28 -32.31 39.59
N ALA A 313 -35.78 -32.92 40.67
CA ALA A 313 -36.00 -32.27 41.95
C ALA A 313 -34.70 -31.86 42.68
N THR A 314 -33.56 -32.51 42.39
CA THR A 314 -32.26 -32.15 42.98
C THR A 314 -31.63 -30.90 42.33
N LEU A 315 -32.07 -30.53 41.13
CA LEU A 315 -31.56 -29.38 40.39
C LEU A 315 -32.02 -28.04 41.02
N PRO A 316 -31.28 -26.93 40.83
CA PRO A 316 -31.73 -25.61 41.27
C PRO A 316 -33.11 -25.23 40.71
N ARG A 317 -33.94 -24.55 41.51
CA ARG A 317 -35.31 -24.16 41.12
C ARG A 317 -35.40 -23.40 39.78
N GLN A 318 -34.41 -22.55 39.47
CA GLN A 318 -34.35 -21.84 38.19
C GLN A 318 -34.16 -22.79 37.00
N THR A 319 -33.33 -23.81 37.16
CA THR A 319 -33.08 -24.85 36.15
C THR A 319 -34.35 -25.68 35.91
N GLN A 320 -35.02 -26.11 36.99
CA GLN A 320 -36.30 -26.83 36.90
C GLN A 320 -37.34 -26.04 36.11
N ALA A 321 -37.51 -24.74 36.43
CA ALA A 321 -38.44 -23.86 35.73
C ALA A 321 -38.09 -23.69 34.23
N ALA A 322 -36.80 -23.60 33.90
CA ALA A 322 -36.34 -23.51 32.50
C ALA A 322 -36.63 -24.81 31.71
N ILE A 323 -36.43 -25.98 32.32
CA ILE A 323 -36.77 -27.28 31.71
C ILE A 323 -38.27 -27.39 31.48
N GLN A 324 -39.10 -27.07 32.49
CA GLN A 324 -40.56 -27.10 32.37
C GLN A 324 -41.06 -26.16 31.26
N LYS A 325 -40.49 -24.95 31.16
CA LYS A 325 -40.83 -24.00 30.09
C LYS A 325 -40.50 -24.55 28.70
N ARG A 326 -39.33 -25.18 28.51
CA ARG A 326 -38.95 -25.80 27.22
C ARG A 326 -39.89 -26.94 26.83
N LEU A 327 -40.14 -27.85 27.76
CA LEU A 327 -40.99 -29.02 27.51
C LEU A 327 -42.47 -28.65 27.33
N GLY A 328 -42.95 -27.61 28.03
CA GLY A 328 -44.31 -27.08 27.88
C GLY A 328 -44.53 -26.34 26.56
N ALA A 329 -43.53 -25.62 26.04
CA ALA A 329 -43.63 -24.92 24.76
C ALA A 329 -43.67 -25.86 23.53
N ALA A 330 -42.98 -27.01 23.61
CA ALA A 330 -42.99 -28.01 22.53
C ALA A 330 -44.34 -28.73 22.35
N SER A 331 -45.15 -28.80 23.41
CA SER A 331 -46.48 -29.42 23.39
C SER A 331 -47.56 -28.57 22.70
N GLY A 332 -47.25 -27.32 22.33
CA GLY A 332 -48.20 -26.38 21.70
C GLY A 332 -48.21 -26.32 20.15
N ARG A 333 -47.33 -27.05 19.45
CA ARG A 333 -47.29 -27.07 17.97
C ARG A 333 -47.73 -28.43 17.41
N GLN A 334 -49.04 -28.66 17.36
CA GLN A 334 -49.64 -29.62 16.43
C GLN A 334 -50.25 -28.86 15.25
N PRO A 335 -49.81 -29.05 13.99
CA PRO A 335 -50.47 -28.43 12.85
C PRO A 335 -51.80 -29.16 12.61
N ALA A 336 -52.90 -28.40 12.70
CA ALA A 336 -54.24 -28.86 12.38
C ALA A 336 -54.32 -29.32 10.92
N ARG A 337 -54.16 -30.63 10.70
CA ARG A 337 -54.35 -31.28 9.41
C ARG A 337 -55.86 -31.37 9.12
N ARG A 338 -56.48 -30.28 8.68
CA ARG A 338 -57.85 -30.30 8.14
C ARG A 338 -57.81 -30.85 6.71
N ARG A 339 -57.98 -32.17 6.61
CA ARG A 339 -58.27 -32.88 5.37
C ARG A 339 -59.69 -32.53 4.93
N ARG A 340 -59.84 -31.57 4.01
CA ARG A 340 -61.10 -31.36 3.27
C ARG A 340 -61.16 -32.38 2.14
N THR A 341 -61.99 -33.40 2.31
CA THR A 341 -62.52 -34.21 1.22
C THR A 341 -63.41 -33.32 0.35
N ARG A 342 -63.06 -33.17 -0.93
CA ARG A 342 -63.98 -32.77 -1.99
C ARG A 342 -64.26 -34.00 -2.83
N GLY A 343 -65.50 -34.45 -2.80
CA GLY A 343 -66.02 -35.47 -3.72
C GLY A 343 -66.08 -34.96 -5.16
N PRO A 344 -66.29 -35.87 -6.13
CA PRO A 344 -66.23 -35.55 -7.54
C PRO A 344 -67.51 -34.85 -8.00
N SER A 345 -67.37 -33.91 -8.92
CA SER A 345 -68.47 -33.42 -9.74
C SER A 345 -67.98 -33.24 -11.16
N LYS A 346 -68.62 -34.03 -12.02
CA LYS A 346 -68.81 -33.99 -13.49
C LYS A 346 -67.88 -33.12 -14.34
#